data_AF-A0A9X9F4L5-F1
#
_entry.id   AF-A0A9X9F4L5-F1
#
_cell.length_a   1.000
_cell.length_b   1.000
_cell.length_c   1.000
_cell.angle_alpha   90.00
_cell.angle_beta   90.00
_cell.angle_gamma   90.00
#
_symmetry.space_group_name_H-M   'P 1'
#
loop_
_entity.id
_entity.type
_entity.pdbx_description
1 polymer ?
#
loop_
_entity_poly.entity_id
_entity_poly.type
_entity_poly.pdbx_seq_one_letter_code
_entity_poly.pdbx_strand_id
1 'polypeptide(L)'
;MKLPLLQIETGRLMIRPFQNDDYESWLDGFNKRLPSQYKYDDGYQVMASSTKEWFTEWIRGFDEAAHRDEMYVLGIFRKEDGANIGKLELIKILR
;
A
#
# COMPACT_ATOMS: atom_id res chain seq x y z
N MET A 1 16.36 1.86 15.52
CA MET A 1 15.55 0.97 16.40
C MET A 1 14.75 0.07 15.47
N LYS A 2 14.77 -1.26 15.60
CA LYS A 2 13.90 -2.11 14.77
C LYS A 2 12.46 -1.84 15.18
N LEU A 3 11.60 -1.45 14.23
CA LEU A 3 10.16 -1.39 14.47
C LEU A 3 9.66 -2.78 14.92
N PRO A 4 8.64 -2.84 15.79
CA PRO A 4 7.96 -4.10 16.07
C PRO A 4 7.44 -4.71 14.75
N LEU A 5 7.23 -6.03 14.74
CA LEU A 5 6.64 -6.73 13.59
C LEU A 5 5.28 -6.11 13.24
N LEU A 6 5.27 -5.21 12.23
CA LEU A 6 4.10 -4.53 11.67
C LEU A 6 3.38 -5.40 10.64
N GLN A 7 3.25 -6.69 10.92
CA GLN A 7 2.59 -7.62 10.02
C GLN A 7 1.52 -8.44 10.74
N ILE A 8 0.41 -8.67 10.06
CA ILE A 8 -0.64 -9.58 10.52
C ILE A 8 -1.14 -10.42 9.36
N GLU A 9 -1.42 -11.68 9.68
CA GLU A 9 -1.95 -12.67 8.76
C GLU A 9 -3.37 -13.04 9.18
N THR A 10 -4.30 -13.06 8.22
CA THR A 10 -5.67 -13.55 8.41
C THR A 10 -5.86 -14.85 7.64
N GLY A 11 -7.07 -15.43 7.59
CA GLY A 11 -7.31 -16.59 6.72
C GLY A 11 -6.97 -16.36 5.24
N ARG A 12 -7.20 -15.14 4.72
CA ARG A 12 -7.09 -14.83 3.28
C ARG A 12 -6.06 -13.76 2.92
N LEU A 13 -5.61 -12.98 3.89
CA LEU A 13 -4.85 -11.75 3.66
C LEU A 13 -3.54 -11.74 4.45
N MET A 14 -2.52 -11.13 3.85
CA MET A 14 -1.30 -10.66 4.49
C MET A 14 -1.35 -9.13 4.54
N ILE A 15 -1.20 -8.54 5.72
CA ILE A 15 -1.18 -7.09 5.91
C ILE A 15 0.19 -6.73 6.47
N ARG A 16 0.98 -5.95 5.72
CA ARG A 16 2.38 -5.62 6.05
C ARG A 16 2.83 -4.33 5.35
N PRO A 17 3.97 -3.72 5.73
CA PRO A 17 4.56 -2.64 4.94
C PRO A 17 4.83 -3.09 3.50
N PHE A 18 4.77 -2.14 2.58
CA PHE A 18 5.18 -2.36 1.20
C PHE A 18 6.68 -2.66 1.12
N GLN A 19 7.06 -3.45 0.13
CA GLN A 19 8.43 -3.82 -0.21
C GLN A 19 8.69 -3.46 -1.68
N ASN A 20 9.95 -3.25 -2.05
CA ASN A 20 10.31 -2.89 -3.43
C ASN A 20 9.79 -3.88 -4.48
N ASP A 21 9.70 -5.15 -4.11
CA ASP A 21 9.23 -6.23 -4.99
C ASP A 21 7.70 -6.22 -5.18
N ASP A 22 6.95 -5.42 -4.42
CA ASP A 22 5.50 -5.31 -4.56
C ASP A 22 5.07 -4.44 -5.76
N TYR A 23 6.01 -3.70 -6.37
CA TYR A 23 5.72 -2.70 -7.41
C TYR A 23 4.82 -3.22 -8.54
N GLU A 24 5.16 -4.37 -9.11
CA GLU A 24 4.40 -4.95 -10.22
C GLU A 24 2.97 -5.32 -9.81
N SER A 25 2.82 -5.94 -8.63
CA SER A 25 1.48 -6.30 -8.11
C SER A 25 0.63 -5.07 -7.80
N TRP A 26 1.27 -4.01 -7.30
CA TRP A 26 0.63 -2.75 -6.98
C TRP A 26 0.18 -2.04 -8.27
N LEU A 27 1.07 -1.93 -9.26
CA LEU A 27 0.76 -1.29 -10.53
C LEU A 27 -0.32 -2.05 -11.30
N ASP A 28 -0.26 -3.37 -11.34
CA ASP A 28 -1.28 -4.23 -11.93
C ASP A 28 -2.66 -4.01 -11.29
N GLY A 29 -2.71 -3.93 -9.96
CA GLY A 29 -3.93 -3.63 -9.22
C GLY A 29 -4.55 -2.28 -9.59
N PHE A 30 -3.74 -1.24 -9.80
CA PHE A 30 -4.23 0.06 -10.27
C PHE A 30 -4.68 0.04 -11.74
N ASN A 31 -3.92 -0.63 -12.61
CA ASN A 31 -4.26 -0.74 -14.04
C ASN A 31 -5.53 -1.56 -14.29
N LYS A 32 -5.88 -2.48 -13.38
CA LYS A 32 -7.11 -3.30 -13.45
C LYS A 32 -8.30 -2.71 -12.71
N ARG A 33 -8.19 -1.50 -12.17
CA ARG A 33 -9.34 -0.83 -11.53
C ARG A 33 -10.47 -0.66 -12.53
N LEU A 34 -11.69 -0.84 -12.03
CA LEU A 34 -12.89 -0.47 -12.77
C LEU A 34 -13.03 1.06 -12.80
N PRO A 35 -13.88 1.61 -13.70
CA PRO A 35 -14.36 2.98 -13.54
C PRO A 35 -14.91 3.20 -12.12
N SER A 36 -14.88 4.43 -11.61
CA SER A 36 -15.35 4.77 -10.26
C SER A 36 -16.70 4.11 -9.95
N GLN A 37 -16.75 3.33 -8.86
CA GLN A 37 -17.96 2.62 -8.41
C GLN A 37 -18.65 3.32 -7.24
N TYR A 38 -18.03 4.35 -6.65
CA TYR A 38 -18.56 5.09 -5.51
C TYR A 38 -18.05 6.53 -5.48
N LYS A 39 -18.76 7.43 -4.78
CA LYS A 39 -18.43 8.87 -4.72
C LYS A 39 -17.05 9.22 -4.10
N TYR A 40 -16.40 8.28 -3.42
CA TYR A 40 -15.05 8.44 -2.84
C TYR A 40 -14.04 7.47 -3.47
N ASP A 41 -14.41 6.80 -4.56
CA ASP A 41 -13.54 5.93 -5.33
C ASP A 41 -13.14 6.66 -6.61
N ASP A 42 -11.85 6.90 -6.77
CA ASP A 42 -11.31 7.55 -7.96
C ASP A 42 -11.42 6.66 -9.22
N GLY A 43 -11.58 5.34 -9.04
CA GLY A 43 -11.61 4.37 -10.13
C GLY A 43 -10.28 4.24 -10.88
N TYR A 44 -10.37 3.82 -12.14
CA TYR A 44 -9.24 3.72 -13.06
C TYR A 44 -8.60 5.09 -13.35
N GLN A 45 -7.28 5.16 -13.24
CA GLN A 45 -6.47 6.33 -13.56
C GLN A 45 -5.21 5.91 -14.31
N VAL A 46 -4.72 6.79 -15.20
CA VAL A 46 -3.46 6.54 -15.93
C VAL A 46 -2.27 6.74 -14.98
N MET A 47 -1.49 5.69 -14.79
CA MET A 47 -0.37 5.64 -13.83
C MET A 47 0.98 6.08 -14.41
N ALA A 48 1.00 7.01 -15.37
CA ALA A 48 2.22 7.34 -16.14
C ALA A 48 3.42 7.82 -15.30
N SER A 49 3.16 8.44 -14.15
CA SER A 49 4.19 8.92 -13.21
C SER A 49 4.64 7.86 -12.19
N SER A 50 4.00 6.70 -12.17
CA SER A 50 4.19 5.66 -11.15
C SER A 50 5.27 4.66 -11.55
N THR A 51 6.50 5.13 -11.74
CA THR A 51 7.65 4.27 -12.05
C THR A 51 8.08 3.45 -10.83
N LYS A 52 8.92 2.42 -11.02
CA LYS A 52 9.46 1.61 -9.92
C LYS A 52 10.30 2.44 -8.96
N GLU A 53 11.06 3.40 -9.48
CA GLU A 53 11.87 4.33 -8.71
C GLU A 53 10.98 5.24 -7.86
N TRP A 54 9.92 5.79 -8.47
CA TRP A 54 8.93 6.59 -7.75
C TRP A 54 8.26 5.79 -6.63
N PHE A 55 7.86 4.55 -6.91
CA PHE A 55 7.26 3.66 -5.92
C PHE A 55 8.22 3.35 -4.76
N THR A 56 9.49 3.09 -5.06
CA THR A 56 10.53 2.82 -4.06
C THR A 56 10.70 4.03 -3.11
N GLU A 57 10.78 5.24 -3.67
CA GLU A 57 10.85 6.46 -2.87
C GLU A 57 9.57 6.72 -2.07
N TRP A 58 8.41 6.42 -2.66
CA TRP A 58 7.12 6.55 -2.00
C TRP A 58 7.00 5.65 -0.76
N ILE A 59 7.40 4.38 -0.87
CA ILE A 59 7.35 3.44 0.26
C ILE A 59 8.47 3.71 1.29
N ARG A 60 9.61 4.28 0.88
CA ARG A 60 10.62 4.81 1.81
C ARG A 60 10.01 5.88 2.72
N GLY A 61 9.20 6.78 2.16
CA GLY A 61 8.47 7.78 2.95
C GLY A 61 7.54 7.17 4.00
N PHE A 62 6.91 6.04 3.70
CA PHE A 62 6.08 5.30 4.66
C PHE A 62 6.88 4.67 5.79
N ASP A 63 8.02 4.05 5.46
CA ASP A 63 8.92 3.48 6.46
C ASP A 63 9.45 4.56 7.40
N GLU A 64 9.86 5.71 6.86
CA GLU A 64 10.33 6.84 7.66
C GLU A 64 9.24 7.42 8.57
N ALA A 65 8.01 7.56 8.08
CA ALA A 65 6.88 8.01 8.89
C ALA A 65 6.54 7.03 10.02
N ALA A 66 6.63 5.72 9.75
CA ALA A 66 6.42 4.68 10.77
C ALA A 66 7.51 4.74 11.85
N HIS A 67 8.78 4.97 11.48
CA HIS A 67 9.88 5.15 12.43
C HIS A 67 9.72 6.38 13.32
N ARG A 68 9.00 7.41 12.87
CA ARG A 68 8.66 8.61 13.66
C ARG A 68 7.34 8.50 14.42
N ASP A 69 6.65 7.35 14.34
CA ASP A 69 5.30 7.16 14.88
C ASP A 69 4.28 8.19 14.35
N GLU A 70 4.45 8.68 13.12
CA GLU A 70 3.56 9.70 12.53
C GLU A 70 2.38 9.05 11.81
N MET A 71 2.68 8.01 11.03
CA MET A 71 1.74 7.31 10.18
C MET A 71 2.23 5.88 9.94
N TYR A 72 1.30 4.94 9.87
CA TYR A 72 1.57 3.58 9.42
C TYR A 72 0.74 3.28 8.17
N VAL A 73 1.41 3.02 7.05
CA VAL A 73 0.77 2.59 5.79
C VAL A 73 1.15 1.15 5.51
N LEU A 74 0.14 0.29 5.45
CA LEU A 74 0.31 -1.14 5.25
C LEU A 74 -0.42 -1.57 3.98
N GLY A 75 0.26 -2.31 3.11
CA GLY A 75 -0.37 -2.96 1.98
C GLY A 75 -1.22 -4.14 2.43
N ILE A 76 -2.34 -4.35 1.75
CA ILE A 76 -3.22 -5.51 1.95
C ILE A 76 -3.04 -6.42 0.75
N PHE A 77 -2.54 -7.63 0.99
CA PHE A 77 -2.23 -8.60 -0.06
C PHE A 77 -3.10 -9.84 0.09
N ARG A 78 -3.72 -10.29 -1.01
CA ARG A 78 -4.43 -11.56 -1.05
C ARG A 78 -3.41 -12.69 -1.11
N LYS A 79 -3.56 -13.70 -0.25
CA LYS A 79 -2.60 -14.81 -0.16
C LYS A 79 -2.60 -15.75 -1.36
N GLU A 80 -3.78 -15.92 -1.97
CA GLU A 80 -3.99 -16.89 -3.05
C GLU A 80 -3.06 -16.63 -4.25
N ASP A 81 -2.82 -15.36 -4.56
CA ASP A 81 -2.08 -14.93 -5.76
C ASP A 81 -1.10 -13.79 -5.50
N GLY A 82 -0.97 -13.34 -4.25
CA GLY A 82 -0.09 -12.23 -3.87
C GLY A 82 -0.59 -10.85 -4.31
N ALA A 83 -1.79 -10.74 -4.89
CA ALA A 83 -2.29 -9.47 -5.43
C ALA A 83 -2.41 -8.39 -4.33
N ASN A 84 -1.92 -7.18 -4.62
CA ASN A 84 -2.20 -6.02 -3.79
C ASN A 84 -3.65 -5.57 -4.03
N ILE A 85 -4.50 -5.69 -3.02
CA ILE A 85 -5.94 -5.37 -3.11
C ILE A 85 -6.31 -4.08 -2.39
N GLY A 86 -5.33 -3.36 -1.86
CA GLY A 86 -5.53 -2.09 -1.17
C GLY A 86 -4.44 -1.77 -0.17
N LYS A 87 -4.73 -0.78 0.67
CA LYS A 87 -3.88 -0.34 1.77
C LYS A 87 -4.73 0.02 2.99
N LEU A 88 -4.12 -0.12 4.17
CA LEU A 88 -4.61 0.38 5.44
C LEU A 88 -3.72 1.56 5.85
N GLU A 89 -4.32 2.69 6.17
CA GLU A 89 -3.61 3.88 6.64
C GLU A 89 -4.07 4.19 8.07
N LEU A 90 -3.12 4.12 9.00
CA LEU A 90 -3.31 4.49 10.40
C LEU A 90 -2.56 5.80 10.60
N ILE A 91 -3.32 6.89 10.66
CA ILE A 91 -2.82 8.24 10.85
C ILE A 91 -3.38 8.83 12.14
N LYS A 92 -2.57 9.63 12.83
CA LYS A 92 -3.07 10.48 13.91
C LYS A 92 -3.87 11.64 13.30
N ILE A 93 -5.13 11.83 13.72
CA ILE A 93 -6.07 12.79 13.10
C ILE A 93 -6.22 14.09 13.94
N LEU A 94 -5.38 14.36 14.93
CA LEU A 94 -5.41 15.60 15.74
C LEU A 94 -4.00 16.19 15.82
N ARG A 95 -3.76 17.38 15.24
CA ARG A 95 -4.13 18.76 15.66
C ARG A 95 -3.26 19.27 16.80
#